data_AF-A0A6N2Z1E7-F1
#
_entry.id   AF-A0A6N2Z1E7-F1
#
_cell.length_a   1.000
_cell.length_b   1.000
_cell.length_c   1.000
_cell.angle_alpha   90.00
_cell.angle_beta   90.00
_cell.angle_gamma   90.00
#
_symmetry.space_group_name_H-M   'P 1'
#
loop_
_entity.id
_entity.type
_entity.pdbx_description
1 polymer ?
#
loop_
_entity_poly.entity_id
_entity_poly.type
_entity_poly.pdbx_seq_one_letter_code
_entity_poly.pdbx_strand_id
1 'polypeptide(L)' 'MDNVLRLVDLLSAGMTVVGAMIVISALYKMFSERANDRPVQSGEWWKIAEGTLLAVVGASNFLHQLIAGLQF' A
#
# COMPACT_ATOMS: atom_id res chain seq x y z
N MET A 1 6.77 26.82 2.96
CA MET A 1 5.59 25.94 2.83
C MET A 1 5.82 24.85 1.79
N ASP A 2 6.37 25.18 0.61
CA ASP A 2 6.62 24.22 -0.48
C ASP A 2 7.48 23.00 -0.14
N ASN A 3 8.57 23.17 0.63
CA ASN A 3 9.44 22.04 0.98
C ASN A 3 8.76 21.01 1.89
N VAL A 4 7.83 21.45 2.74
CA VAL A 4 7.08 20.57 3.64
C VAL A 4 6.04 19.78 2.84
N LEU A 5 5.33 20.42 1.92
CA LEU A 5 4.37 19.76 1.03
C LEU A 5 5.05 18.72 0.13
N ARG A 6 6.20 19.06 -0.46
CA ARG A 6 7.01 18.10 -1.24
C ARG A 6 7.46 16.90 -0.41
N LEU A 7 7.85 17.11 0.85
CA LEU A 7 8.25 16.02 1.74
C LEU A 7 7.07 15.10 2.06
N VAL A 8 5.90 15.68 2.34
CA VAL A 8 4.65 14.93 2.59
C VAL A 8 4.26 14.11 1.37
N ASP A 9 4.36 14.66 0.17
CA ASP A 9 4.07 13.93 -1.07
C ASP A 9 5.07 12.80 -1.32
N LEU A 10 6.36 13.03 -1.06
CA LEU A 10 7.39 11.99 -1.18
C LEU A 10 7.15 10.84 -0.19
N LEU A 11 6.77 11.17 1.06
CA LEU A 11 6.43 10.20 2.08
C LEU A 11 5.15 9.42 1.73
N SER A 12 4.12 10.11 1.25
CA SER A 12 2.87 9.52 0.78
C SER A 12 3.11 8.52 -0.35
N ALA A 13 3.90 8.90 -1.37
CA ALA A 13 4.29 8.00 -2.45
C ALA A 13 5.11 6.80 -1.92
N GLY A 14 6.03 7.04 -0.99
CA GLY A 14 6.79 5.98 -0.32
C GLY A 14 5.91 4.97 0.41
N MET A 15 4.92 5.44 1.16
CA MET A 15 3.94 4.58 1.84
C MET A 15 3.11 3.76 0.86
N THR A 16 2.71 4.35 -0.29
CA THR A 16 1.98 3.61 -1.33
C THR A 16 2.80 2.44 -1.86
N VAL A 17 4.06 2.69 -2.20
CA VAL A 17 4.97 1.66 -2.73
C VAL A 17 5.23 0.57 -1.69
N VAL A 18 5.52 0.96 -0.44
CA VAL A 18 5.75 0.00 0.65
C VAL A 18 4.51 -0.85 0.91
N GLY A 19 3.32 -0.24 0.96
CA GLY A 19 2.07 -0.96 1.11
C GLY A 19 1.83 -1.99 0.01
N ALA A 20 2.04 -1.59 -1.26
CA ALA A 20 1.93 -2.50 -2.40
C ALA A 20 2.93 -3.66 -2.33
N MET A 21 4.18 -3.39 -1.93
CA MET A 21 5.20 -4.43 -1.77
C MET A 21 4.83 -5.45 -0.69
N ILE A 22 4.27 -5.01 0.43
CA ILE A 22 3.81 -5.90 1.52
C ILE A 22 2.70 -6.82 1.00
N VAL A 23 1.71 -6.27 0.28
CA VAL A 23 0.62 -7.07 -0.31
C VAL A 23 1.15 -8.10 -1.29
N ILE A 24 2.02 -7.68 -2.23
CA ILE A 24 2.60 -8.58 -3.24
C ILE A 24 3.41 -9.70 -2.56
N SER A 25 4.19 -9.37 -1.53
CA SER A 25 5.00 -10.35 -0.80
C SER A 25 4.13 -11.38 -0.07
N ALA A 26 3.05 -10.93 0.58
CA ALA A 26 2.11 -11.80 1.26
C ALA A 26 1.35 -12.70 0.27
N LEU A 27 0.88 -12.14 -0.85
CA LEU A 27 0.26 -12.92 -1.93
C LEU A 27 1.21 -13.98 -2.49
N TYR A 28 2.45 -13.60 -2.80
CA TYR A 28 3.46 -14.53 -3.29
C TYR A 28 3.69 -15.69 -2.31
N LYS A 29 3.79 -15.38 -1.02
CA LYS A 29 3.95 -16.41 0.02
C LYS A 29 2.73 -17.32 0.12
N MET A 30 1.51 -16.77 0.04
CA MET A 30 0.28 -17.58 0.04
C MET A 30 0.20 -18.51 -1.18
N PHE A 31 0.54 -18.03 -2.38
CA PHE A 31 0.61 -18.87 -3.57
C PHE A 31 1.68 -19.95 -3.44
N SER A 32 2.86 -19.60 -2.91
CA SER A 32 3.93 -20.56 -2.65
C SER A 32 3.53 -21.61 -1.61
N GLU A 33 2.81 -21.23 -0.55
CA GLU A 33 2.33 -22.17 0.47
C GLU A 33 1.27 -23.12 -0.13
N ARG A 34 0.33 -22.58 -0.90
CA ARG A 34 -0.68 -23.38 -1.64
C ARG A 34 -0.05 -24.32 -2.66
N ALA A 35 0.97 -23.88 -3.38
CA ALA A 35 1.68 -24.70 -4.36
C ALA A 35 2.44 -25.88 -3.72
N ASN A 36 2.75 -25.78 -2.42
CA ASN A 36 3.43 -26.83 -1.65
C ASN A 36 2.47 -27.62 -0.72
N ASP A 37 1.15 -27.53 -0.93
CA ASP A 37 0.11 -28.13 -0.08
C ASP A 37 0.22 -27.75 1.41
N ARG A 38 0.82 -26.60 1.72
CA ARG A 38 0.92 -26.08 3.08
C ARG A 38 -0.28 -25.17 3.38
N PRO A 39 -0.83 -25.23 4.61
CA PRO A 39 -1.90 -24.35 5.00
C PRO A 39 -1.39 -22.90 5.03
N VAL A 40 -2.18 -21.99 4.46
CA VAL A 40 -1.88 -20.56 4.50
C VAL A 40 -1.99 -20.05 5.93
N GLN A 41 -0.93 -19.43 6.43
CA GLN A 41 -0.93 -18.88 7.78
C GLN A 41 -1.87 -17.66 7.89
N SER A 42 -2.63 -17.58 8.99
CA SER A 42 -3.54 -16.45 9.27
C SER A 42 -2.83 -15.08 9.25
N GLY A 43 -1.54 -15.06 9.60
CA GLY A 43 -0.72 -13.84 9.57
C GLY A 43 -0.49 -13.26 8.17
N GLU A 44 -0.58 -14.05 7.10
CA GLU A 44 -0.40 -13.54 5.74
C GLU A 44 -1.62 -12.75 5.26
N TRP A 45 -2.83 -13.13 5.68
CA TRP A 45 -4.04 -12.34 5.44
C TRP A 45 -4.00 -10.98 6.14
N TRP A 46 -3.42 -10.94 7.34
CA TRP A 46 -3.22 -9.70 8.07
C TRP A 46 -2.23 -8.77 7.38
N LYS A 47 -1.12 -9.31 6.86
CA LYS A 47 -0.16 -8.53 6.06
C LYS A 47 -0.78 -7.95 4.79
N ILE A 48 -1.68 -8.69 4.13
CA ILE A 48 -2.43 -8.15 2.99
C ILE A 48 -3.30 -6.97 3.42
N ALA A 49 -4.01 -7.08 4.55
CA ALA A 49 -4.82 -5.98 5.06
C ALA A 49 -3.96 -4.75 5.43
N GLU A 50 -2.86 -4.94 6.14
CA GLU A 50 -1.92 -3.88 6.51
C GLU A 50 -1.29 -3.20 5.28
N GLY A 51 -0.80 -3.99 4.34
CA GLY A 51 -0.20 -3.48 3.10
C GLY A 51 -1.23 -2.72 2.26
N THR A 52 -2.47 -3.20 2.20
CA THR A 52 -3.55 -2.51 1.49
C THR A 52 -3.90 -1.18 2.16
N LEU A 53 -3.98 -1.15 3.50
CA LEU A 53 -4.22 0.08 4.26
C LEU A 53 -3.11 1.11 4.04
N LEU A 54 -1.85 0.69 4.13
CA LEU A 54 -0.69 1.55 3.83
C LEU A 54 -0.72 2.08 2.39
N ALA A 55 -1.08 1.22 1.43
CA ALA A 55 -1.18 1.59 0.03
C ALA A 55 -2.26 2.67 -0.19
N VAL A 56 -3.44 2.47 0.40
CA VAL A 56 -4.59 3.38 0.31
C VAL A 56 -4.32 4.70 1.04
N VAL A 57 -3.72 4.66 2.24
CA VAL A 57 -3.38 5.88 2.99
C VAL A 57 -2.32 6.68 2.22
N GLY A 58 -1.29 6.02 1.68
CA GLY A 58 -0.34 6.68 0.79
C GLY A 58 -1.02 7.28 -0.44
N ALA A 59 -1.92 6.53 -1.09
CA ALA A 59 -2.62 6.99 -2.30
C ALA A 59 -3.70 8.06 -2.03
N SER A 60 -4.16 8.20 -0.78
CA SER A 60 -5.20 9.15 -0.40
C SER A 60 -4.76 10.60 -0.63
N ASN A 61 -3.47 10.90 -0.52
CA ASN A 61 -2.91 12.21 -0.82
C ASN A 61 -2.99 12.53 -2.31
N PHE A 62 -2.66 11.55 -3.16
CA PHE A 62 -2.85 11.65 -4.62
C PHE A 62 -4.32 11.84 -4.99
N LEU A 63 -5.23 11.08 -4.37
CA LEU A 63 -6.68 11.19 -4.58
C LEU A 63 -7.21 12.57 -4.14
N HIS A 64 -6.73 13.11 -3.02
CA HIS A 64 -7.04 14.46 -2.58
C HIS A 64 -6.57 15.51 -3.59
N GLN A 65 -5.34 15.40 -4.11
CA GLN A 65 -4.81 16.31 -5.13
C GLN A 65 -5.60 16.21 -6.44
N LEU A 66 -5.99 15.00 -6.86
CA LEU A 66 -6.80 14.78 -8.05
C LEU A 66 -8.19 15.41 -7.93
N ILE A 67 -8.88 15.20 -6.80
CA ILE A 67 -10.21 15.78 -6.55
C ILE A 67 -10.12 17.30 -6.44
N ALA A 68 -9.13 17.84 -5.71
CA ALA A 68 -8.94 19.28 -5.59
C ALA A 68 -8.62 19.94 -6.95
N GLY A 69 -7.89 19.25 -7.82
CA GLY A 69 -7.60 19.71 -9.19
C GLY A 69 -8.80 19.62 -10.16
N LEU A 70 -9.82 18.80 -9.84
CA LEU A 70 -11.04 18.64 -10.65
C LEU A 70 -12.15 19.65 -10.28
N GLN A 71 -11.99 20.37 -9.17
CA GLN A 71 -12.94 21.37 -8.66
C GLN A 71 -12.67 22.80 -9.19
N PHE A 72 -11.69 22.96 -10.09
CA PHE A 72 -11.39 24.19 -10.85
C PHE A 72 -11.62 23.96 -12.34
#